data_AF-A0A6N7XE63-F1
#
_entry.id   AF-A0A6N7XE63-F1
#
_cell.length_a   1.000
_cell.length_b   1.000
_cell.length_c   1.000
_cell.angle_alpha   90.00
_cell.angle_beta   90.00
_cell.angle_gamma   90.00
#
_symmetry.space_group_name_H-M   'P 1'
#
loop_
_entity.id
_entity.type
_entity.pdbx_description
1 polymer ?
#
loop_
_entity_poly.entity_id
_entity_poly.type
_entity_poly.pdbx_seq_one_letter_code
_entity_poly.pdbx_strand_id
1 'polypeptide(L)' 'MSAKTITRVEEPICVVSTIEGEIRDEQLKRDYYYFLAQKLSKDMLEKGLITADEFNKLAEKNKRKFSPYLAEIMP' A
#
# COMPACT_ATOMS: atom_id res chain seq x y z
N MET A 1 1.58 -18.40 57.82
CA MET A 1 2.13 -18.61 56.47
C MET A 1 1.50 -17.57 55.55
N SER A 2 2.19 -16.47 55.27
CA SER A 2 1.68 -15.41 54.40
C SER A 2 2.18 -15.66 52.98
N ALA A 3 1.28 -15.90 52.03
CA ALA A 3 1.63 -16.00 50.62
C ALA A 3 1.42 -14.62 49.99
N LYS A 4 2.54 -13.96 49.65
CA LYS A 4 2.56 -12.81 48.72
C LYS A 4 2.97 -13.35 47.36
N THR A 5 2.11 -13.21 46.36
CA THR A 5 2.47 -13.48 44.96
C THR A 5 1.95 -12.36 44.06
N ILE A 6 2.89 -11.46 43.77
CA ILE A 6 3.14 -10.60 42.60
C ILE A 6 1.98 -10.41 41.62
N THR A 7 1.46 -9.18 41.60
CA THR A 7 0.55 -8.58 40.63
C THR A 7 1.16 -8.66 39.22
N ARG A 8 0.57 -9.45 38.32
CA ARG A 8 0.83 -9.35 36.88
C ARG A 8 0.23 -8.03 36.40
N VAL A 9 1.08 -7.02 36.19
CA VAL A 9 0.68 -5.80 35.50
C VAL A 9 0.49 -6.20 34.04
N GLU A 10 -0.75 -6.49 33.65
CA GLU A 10 -1.13 -6.37 32.26
C GLU A 10 -1.19 -4.87 31.99
N GLU A 11 -0.08 -4.31 31.51
CA GLU A 11 -0.17 -3.06 30.77
C GLU A 11 -1.24 -3.29 29.71
N PRO A 12 -2.30 -2.46 29.63
CA PRO A 12 -3.20 -2.56 28.51
C PRO A 12 -2.33 -2.28 27.29
N ILE A 13 -2.07 -3.36 26.55
CA ILE A 13 -1.53 -3.37 25.19
C ILE A 13 -2.09 -2.12 24.56
N CYS A 14 -1.19 -1.20 24.17
CA CYS A 14 -1.57 0.04 23.50
C CYS A 14 -2.67 -0.32 22.53
N VAL A 15 -3.89 0.11 22.85
CA VAL A 15 -5.02 0.01 21.95
C VAL A 15 -4.57 0.88 20.78
N VAL A 16 -3.94 0.24 19.79
CA VAL A 16 -3.70 0.82 18.49
C VAL A 16 -5.11 1.09 18.01
N SER A 17 -5.49 2.34 18.26
CA SER A 17 -6.81 2.87 18.07
C SER A 17 -7.16 2.58 16.64
N THR A 18 -8.07 1.64 16.47
CA THR A 18 -8.94 1.36 15.34
C THR A 18 -8.89 2.47 14.27
N ILE A 19 -7.88 2.42 13.40
CA ILE A 19 -7.93 3.07 12.10
C ILE A 19 -7.97 1.92 11.11
N GLU A 20 -8.75 2.07 10.04
CA GLU A 20 -8.62 1.26 8.82
C GLU A 20 -9.03 -0.21 8.95
N GLY A 21 -10.32 -0.47 8.69
CA GLY A 21 -10.81 -1.82 8.46
C GLY A 21 -9.97 -2.53 7.40
N GLU A 22 -9.45 -3.70 7.76
CA GLU A 22 -8.79 -4.71 6.93
C GLU A 22 -8.48 -4.27 5.50
N ILE A 23 -7.28 -3.73 5.26
CA ILE A 23 -6.71 -3.81 3.92
C ILE A 23 -6.62 -5.29 3.59
N ARG A 24 -7.62 -5.80 2.85
CA ARG A 24 -7.62 -7.19 2.39
C ARG A 24 -6.36 -7.42 1.56
N ASP A 25 -5.76 -8.60 1.66
CA ASP A 25 -4.54 -8.96 0.94
C ASP A 25 -4.64 -8.64 -0.57
N GLU A 26 -5.84 -8.71 -1.15
CA GLU A 26 -6.09 -8.35 -2.55
C GLU A 26 -5.88 -6.85 -2.83
N GLN A 27 -6.27 -5.97 -1.92
CA GLN A 27 -6.09 -4.53 -2.08
C GLN A 27 -4.61 -4.17 -1.97
N LEU A 28 -3.90 -4.75 -1.01
CA LEU A 28 -2.46 -4.58 -0.89
C LEU A 28 -1.72 -5.08 -2.15
N LYS A 29 -2.12 -6.23 -2.69
CA LYS A 29 -1.58 -6.77 -3.95
C LYS A 29 -1.82 -5.80 -5.11
N ARG A 30 -3.03 -5.24 -5.23
CA ARG A 30 -3.35 -4.26 -6.28
C ARG A 30 -2.49 -3.01 -6.19
N ASP A 31 -2.31 -2.48 -4.99
CA ASP A 31 -1.47 -1.30 -4.77
C ASP A 31 0.00 -1.58 -5.11
N TYR A 32 0.51 -2.76 -4.73
CA TYR A 32 1.85 -3.21 -5.08
C TYR A 32 2.05 -3.37 -6.60
N TYR A 33 1.11 -4.03 -7.29
CA TYR A 33 1.19 -4.21 -8.74
C TYR A 33 1.05 -2.89 -9.51
N TYR A 34 0.23 -1.96 -9.01
CA TYR A 34 0.16 -0.62 -9.57
C TYR A 34 1.50 0.11 -9.48
N PHE A 35 2.14 0.09 -8.31
CA PHE A 35 3.45 0.68 -8.11
C PHE A 35 4.48 0.10 -9.10
N LEU A 36 4.52 -1.24 -9.25
CA LEU A 36 5.40 -1.90 -10.20
C LEU A 36 5.12 -1.49 -11.66
N ALA A 37 3.84 -1.44 -12.05
CA ALA A 37 3.44 -1.06 -13.40
C ALA A 37 3.84 0.39 -13.72
N GLN A 38 3.69 1.32 -12.77
CA GLN A 38 4.11 2.71 -12.95
C GLN A 38 5.64 2.84 -13.02
N LYS A 39 6.36 2.16 -12.14
CA LYS A 39 7.83 2.12 -12.18
C LYS A 39 8.34 1.59 -13.52
N LEU A 40 7.80 0.47 -14.00
CA LEU A 40 8.17 -0.10 -15.29
C LEU A 40 7.86 0.86 -16.46
N SER A 41 6.68 1.48 -16.43
CA SER A 41 6.28 2.45 -17.46
C SER A 41 7.23 3.65 -17.50
N LYS A 42 7.69 4.11 -16.33
CA LYS A 42 8.68 5.20 -16.22
C LYS A 42 10.03 4.77 -16.77
N ASP A 43 10.51 3.58 -16.42
CA ASP A 43 11.76 3.03 -16.96
C ASP A 43 11.71 2.90 -18.50
N MET A 44 10.53 2.56 -19.06
CA MET A 44 10.33 2.49 -20.52
C MET A 44 10.40 3.88 -21.17
N LEU A 45 9.82 4.90 -20.52
CA LEU A 45 9.88 6.29 -20.98
C LEU A 45 11.33 6.82 -20.95
N GLU A 46 12.04 6.60 -19.85
CA GLU A 46 13.43 7.05 -19.68
C GLU A 46 14.38 6.39 -20.69
N LYS A 47 14.09 5.14 -21.09
CA LYS A 47 14.83 4.42 -22.13
C LYS A 47 14.40 4.78 -23.55
N GLY A 48 13.41 5.67 -23.72
CA GLY A 48 12.88 6.07 -25.03
C GLY A 48 12.13 4.96 -25.77
N LEU A 49 11.65 3.92 -25.05
CA LEU A 49 10.86 2.82 -25.65
C LEU A 49 9.41 3.22 -25.93
N ILE A 50 8.93 4.23 -25.21
CA ILE A 50 7.60 4.82 -25.36
C ILE A 50 7.71 6.33 -25.31
N THR A 51 6.74 7.01 -25.92
CA THR A 51 6.60 8.47 -25.84
C THR A 51 5.93 8.91 -24.54
N ALA A 52 6.05 10.20 -24.20
CA ALA A 52 5.38 10.77 -23.03
C ALA A 52 3.84 10.64 -23.12
N ASP A 53 3.27 10.78 -24.32
CA ASP A 53 1.84 10.59 -24.55
C ASP A 53 1.38 9.15 -24.32
N GLU A 54 2.19 8.18 -24.74
CA GLU A 54 1.93 6.76 -24.50
C GLU A 54 2.08 6.41 -23.02
N PHE A 55 3.08 6.97 -22.34
CA PHE A 55 3.23 6.84 -20.90
C PHE A 55 1.98 7.35 -20.16
N ASN A 56 1.49 8.55 -20.49
CA ASN A 56 0.29 9.11 -19.86
C ASN A 56 -0.96 8.23 -20.09
N LYS A 57 -1.15 7.72 -21.32
CA LYS A 57 -2.24 6.79 -21.64
C LYS A 57 -2.12 5.48 -20.88
N LEU A 58 -0.89 4.96 -20.70
CA LEU A 58 -0.63 3.73 -19.98
C LEU A 58 -0.83 3.92 -18.46
N ALA A 59 -0.39 5.05 -17.90
CA ALA A 59 -0.60 5.41 -16.50
C ALA A 59 -2.09 5.46 -16.15
N GLU A 60 -2.91 6.10 -16.99
CA GLU A 60 -4.36 6.13 -16.83
C GLU A 60 -4.99 4.72 -16.89
N LYS A 61 -4.53 3.87 -17.80
CA LYS A 61 -4.99 2.47 -17.90
C LYS A 61 -4.58 1.67 -16.67
N ASN A 62 -3.36 1.83 -16.18
CA ASN A 62 -2.86 1.17 -14.97
C ASN A 62 -3.70 1.58 -13.76
N LYS A 63 -3.95 2.88 -13.57
CA LYS A 63 -4.78 3.40 -12.48
C LYS A 63 -6.19 2.81 -12.50
N ARG A 64 -6.83 2.74 -13.68
CA ARG A 64 -8.16 2.11 -13.84
C ARG A 64 -8.15 0.60 -13.66
N LYS A 65 -7.07 -0.08 -14.04
CA LYS A 65 -6.98 -1.55 -14.00
C LYS A 65 -6.73 -2.06 -12.60
N PHE A 66 -5.81 -1.43 -11.87
CA PHE A 66 -5.46 -1.84 -10.53
C PHE A 66 -6.41 -1.26 -9.48
N SER A 67 -7.12 -0.16 -9.81
CA SER A 67 -7.96 0.60 -8.87
C SER A 67 -7.31 0.69 -7.49
N PRO A 68 -6.07 1.24 -7.41
CA PRO A 68 -5.30 1.24 -6.19
C PRO A 68 -5.96 2.18 -5.18
N TYR A 69 -6.01 1.78 -3.92
CA TYR A 69 -6.58 2.61 -2.87
C TYR A 69 -5.69 3.85 -2.64
N LEU A 70 -4.37 3.66 -2.73
CA LEU A 70 -3.38 4.71 -2.51
C LEU A 70 -3.04 5.53 -3.77
N ALA A 71 -3.82 5.39 -4.85
CA ALA A 71 -3.53 6.08 -6.11
C ALA A 71 -3.61 7.62 -6.02
N GLU A 72 -4.22 8.15 -4.96
CA GLU A 72 -4.33 9.59 -4.70
C GLU A 72 -3.12 10.16 -3.95
N ILE A 73 -2.38 9.30 -3.25
CA ILE A 73 -1.23 9.71 -2.41
C ILE A 73 0.12 9.28 -2.97
N MET A 74 0.12 8.44 -4.01
CA MET A 74 1.33 8.01 -4.69
C MET A 74 1.64 9.02 -5.81
N PRO A 75 2.72 9.83 -5.68
CA PRO A 75 3.08 10.86 -6.66
C PRO A 75 3.57 10.27 -7.99
#